data_AF-A0A126NZ81-F1
#
_entry.id   AF-A0A126NZ81-F1
#
_cell.length_a   1.000
_cell.length_b   1.000
_cell.length_c   1.000
_cell.angle_alpha   90.00
_cell.angle_beta   90.00
_cell.angle_gamma   90.00
#
_symmetry.space_group_name_H-M   'P 1'
#
loop_
_entity.id
_entity.type
_entity.pdbx_description
1 polymer ?
#
loop_
_entity_poly.entity_id
_entity_poly.type
_entity_poly.pdbx_seq_one_letter_code
_entity_poly.pdbx_strand_id
1 'polypeptide(L)' 'MSAAVSLAKRVSKLEASRRPTRCGIVRVHTLDCAPEEREARLAAIDEAEPDAVHIVHVIVEAGRLPMAPKRG' A
#
# COMPACT_ATOMS: atom_id res chain seq x y z
N MET A 1 -13.84 3.81 10.17
CA MET A 1 -12.60 3.32 10.81
C MET A 1 -11.45 4.13 10.24
N SER A 2 -10.47 4.56 11.03
CA SER A 2 -9.43 5.50 10.57
C SER A 2 -8.31 4.77 9.83
N ALA A 3 -7.87 5.29 8.69
CA ALA A 3 -6.80 4.74 7.85
C ALA A 3 -5.48 4.45 8.60
N ALA A 4 -5.23 5.17 9.71
CA ALA A 4 -4.08 4.91 10.59
C ALA A 4 -4.11 3.51 11.24
N VAL A 5 -5.31 2.99 11.52
CA VAL A 5 -5.52 1.65 12.09
C VAL A 5 -5.18 0.55 11.07
N SER A 6 -5.40 0.81 9.77
CA SER A 6 -5.10 -0.13 8.69
C SER A 6 -3.59 -0.31 8.47
N LEU A 7 -2.82 0.77 8.57
CA LEU A 7 -1.38 0.74 8.33
C LEU A 7 -0.61 0.09 9.48
N ALA A 8 -1.00 0.39 10.73
CA ALA A 8 -0.43 -0.25 11.91
C ALA A 8 -0.58 -1.78 11.85
N LYS A 9 -1.77 -2.27 11.45
CA LYS A 9 -2.02 -3.71 11.29
C LYS A 9 -1.13 -4.36 10.22
N ARG A 10 -0.90 -3.67 9.10
CA ARG A 10 -0.04 -4.15 8.01
C ARG A 10 1.44 -4.17 8.40
N VAL A 11 1.90 -3.16 9.14
CA VAL A 11 3.27 -3.11 9.68
C VAL A 11 3.50 -4.23 10.70
N SER A 12 2.57 -4.43 11.64
CA SER A 12 2.67 -5.53 12.62
C SER A 12 2.68 -6.91 11.95
N LYS A 13 1.93 -7.10 10.86
CA LYS A 13 1.97 -8.34 10.06
C LYS A 13 3.36 -8.56 9.44
N LEU A 14 3.97 -7.50 8.90
CA LEU A 14 5.32 -7.56 8.33
C LEU A 14 6.37 -7.89 9.40
N GLU A 15 6.28 -7.28 10.58
CA GLU A 15 7.18 -7.55 11.70
C GLU A 15 7.04 -8.97 12.25
N ALA A 16 5.81 -9.49 12.36
CA ALA A 16 5.54 -10.87 12.74
C ALA A 16 6.08 -11.89 11.72
N SER A 17 6.19 -11.51 10.45
CA SER A 17 6.74 -12.35 9.37
C SER A 17 8.27 -12.49 9.38
N ARG A 18 9.00 -11.89 10.34
CA ARG A 18 10.47 -11.99 10.47
C ARG A 18 11.01 -13.40 10.79
N ARG A 19 10.19 -14.43 10.83
CA ARG A 19 10.67 -15.83 10.78
C ARG A 19 10.99 -16.18 9.33
N PRO A 20 12.07 -16.94 9.05
CA PRO A 20 12.42 -17.36 7.70
C PRO A 20 11.47 -18.48 7.24
N THR A 21 10.18 -18.18 7.15
CA THR A 21 9.21 -19.06 6.51
C THR A 21 9.43 -18.93 5.02
N ARG A 22 10.13 -19.94 4.48
CA ARG A 22 10.18 -20.37 3.06
C ARG A 22 9.35 -19.46 2.15
N CYS A 23 10.02 -18.51 1.49
CA CYS A 23 9.52 -17.67 0.40
C CYS A 23 7.99 -17.60 0.30
N GLY A 24 7.36 -16.90 1.26
CA GLY A 24 5.98 -16.46 1.10
C GLY A 24 5.89 -15.65 -0.19
N ILE A 25 4.92 -15.98 -1.04
CA ILE A 25 4.79 -15.40 -2.38
C ILE A 25 4.73 -13.87 -2.23
N VAL A 26 5.67 -13.17 -2.86
CA VAL A 26 5.65 -11.71 -2.92
C VAL A 26 4.85 -11.32 -4.14
N ARG A 27 3.78 -10.53 -3.93
CA ARG A 27 2.94 -10.01 -5.00
C ARG A 27 3.12 -8.50 -5.07
N VAL A 28 3.39 -8.00 -6.27
CA VAL A 28 3.52 -6.57 -6.54
C VAL A 28 2.26 -6.11 -7.27
N HIS A 29 1.62 -5.07 -6.74
CA HIS A 29 0.43 -4.46 -7.32
C HIS A 29 0.70 -3.01 -7.65
N THR A 30 0.14 -2.54 -8.76
CA THR A 30 0.05 -1.12 -9.07
C THR A 30 -1.42 -0.73 -8.96
N LEU A 31 -1.70 0.20 -8.07
CA LEU A 31 -3.05 0.67 -7.77
C LEU A 31 -3.23 2.06 -8.36
N ASP A 32 -4.04 2.11 -9.40
CA ASP A 32 -4.61 3.34 -9.96
C ASP A 32 -6.08 3.43 -9.57
N CYS A 33 -6.38 4.27 -8.59
CA CYS A 33 -7.73 4.47 -8.10
C CYS A 33 -7.88 5.83 -7.43
N ALA A 34 -9.12 6.30 -7.33
CA ALA A 34 -9.44 7.49 -6.57
C ALA A 34 -9.02 7.32 -5.08
N PRO A 35 -8.62 8.39 -4.38
CA PRO A 35 -8.23 8.32 -2.97
C PRO A 35 -9.28 7.65 -2.08
N GLU A 36 -10.56 7.87 -2.36
CA GLU A 36 -11.70 7.35 -1.61
C GLU A 36 -11.85 5.83 -1.76
N GLU A 37 -11.42 5.26 -2.90
CA GLU A 37 -11.51 3.82 -3.18
C GLU A 37 -10.32 3.01 -2.63
N ARG A 38 -9.23 3.70 -2.27
CA ARG A 38 -7.93 3.08 -1.98
C ARG A 38 -7.99 2.06 -0.84
N GLU A 39 -8.70 2.40 0.24
CA GLU A 39 -8.77 1.54 1.42
C GLU A 39 -9.51 0.23 1.11
N ALA A 40 -10.63 0.31 0.38
CA ALA A 40 -11.37 -0.86 -0.05
C ALA A 40 -10.53 -1.76 -0.98
N ARG A 41 -9.77 -1.17 -1.91
CA ARG A 41 -8.88 -1.91 -2.82
C ARG A 41 -7.74 -2.61 -2.08
N LEU A 42 -7.14 -1.94 -1.09
CA LEU A 42 -6.08 -2.53 -0.27
C LEU A 42 -6.60 -3.69 0.59
N ALA A 43 -7.80 -3.56 1.17
CA ALA A 43 -8.45 -4.63 1.92
C ALA A 43 -8.71 -5.85 1.02
N ALA A 44 -9.22 -5.64 -0.19
CA ALA A 44 -9.46 -6.72 -1.15
C ALA A 44 -8.16 -7.46 -1.54
N ILE A 45 -7.04 -6.75 -1.69
CA ILE A 45 -5.73 -7.36 -1.96
C ILE A 45 -5.30 -8.25 -0.80
N ASP A 46 -5.38 -7.74 0.44
CA ASP A 46 -4.97 -8.48 1.64
C ASP A 46 -5.86 -9.72 1.88
N GLU A 47 -7.14 -9.67 1.51
CA GLU A 47 -8.08 -10.80 1.64
C GLU A 47 -7.89 -11.87 0.55
N ALA A 48 -7.49 -11.48 -0.66
CA ALA A 48 -7.34 -12.41 -1.78
C ALA A 48 -6.22 -13.44 -1.56
N GLU A 49 -5.11 -13.03 -0.94
CA GLU A 49 -3.98 -13.91 -0.62
C GLU A 49 -3.42 -13.59 0.78
N PRO A 50 -4.06 -14.04 1.87
CA PRO A 50 -3.71 -13.63 3.23
C PRO A 50 -2.29 -14.06 3.67
N ASP A 51 -1.72 -15.09 3.03
CA ASP A 51 -0.38 -15.59 3.33
C ASP A 51 0.72 -14.95 2.45
N ALA A 52 0.34 -14.13 1.46
CA ALA A 52 1.28 -13.44 0.60
C ALA A 52 1.75 -12.12 1.24
N VAL A 53 2.95 -11.70 0.85
CA VAL A 53 3.45 -10.36 1.15
C VAL A 53 3.09 -9.47 -0.04
N HIS A 54 2.24 -8.47 0.19
CA HIS A 54 1.81 -7.53 -0.84
C HIS A 54 2.61 -6.24 -0.79
N ILE A 55 3.30 -5.95 -1.90
CA ILE A 55 3.90 -4.63 -2.17
C ILE A 55 2.95 -3.90 -3.10
N VAL A 56 2.43 -2.74 -2.68
CA VAL A 56 1.45 -1.98 -3.46
C VAL A 56 2.02 -0.60 -3.78
N HIS A 57 2.25 -0.32 -5.06
CA HIS A 57 2.55 1.01 -5.56
C HIS A 57 1.23 1.72 -5.85
N VAL A 58 1.02 2.90 -5.30
CA VAL A 58 -0.19 3.67 -5.56
C VAL A 58 0.14 4.86 -6.43
N ILE A 59 -0.52 4.95 -7.58
CA ILE A 59 -0.43 6.12 -8.46
C ILE A 59 -1.24 7.23 -7.79
N VAL A 60 -0.61 8.39 -7.64
CA VAL A 60 -1.24 9.59 -7.09
C VAL A 60 -1.20 10.62 -8.20
N GLU A 61 -2.37 11.10 -8.64
CA GLU A 61 -2.39 12.30 -9.47
C GLU A 61 -1.70 13.42 -8.71
N ALA A 62 -0.64 13.98 -9.31
CA ALA A 62 -0.02 15.18 -8.79
C ALA A 62 -1.02 16.33 -8.98
N GLY A 63 -1.89 16.55 -8.00
CA GLY A 63 -2.62 17.81 -7.91
C GLY A 63 -1.62 18.94 -8.07
N ARG A 64 -1.84 19.84 -9.04
CA ARG A 64 -0.92 20.91 -9.50
C ARG A 64 0.08 21.26 -8.39
N LEU A 65 1.25 20.64 -8.41
CA LEU A 65 2.34 21.10 -7.57
C LEU A 65 2.56 22.56 -7.97
N PRO A 66 2.48 23.54 -7.05
CA PRO A 66 2.83 24.90 -7.40
C PRO A 66 4.23 24.84 -7.98
N MET A 67 4.36 25.13 -9.27
CA MET A 67 5.66 25.14 -9.93
C MET A 67 6.54 26.09 -9.12
N ALA A 68 7.58 25.55 -8.48
CA ALA A 68 8.56 26.38 -7.81
C ALA A 68 9.08 27.40 -8.84
N PRO A 69 9.14 28.70 -8.48
CA PRO A 69 9.59 29.72 -9.42
C PRO A 69 11.01 29.36 -9.86
N LYS A 70 11.23 29.27 -11.19
CA LYS A 70 12.56 29.12 -11.75
C LYS A 70 13.39 30.29 -11.24
N ARG A 71 14.44 30.01 -10.45
CA ARG A 71 15.44 31.02 -10.10
C ARG A 71 16.11 31.47 -11.41
N GLY A 72 15.89 32.73 -11.78
CA GLY A 72 16.67 33.43 -12.79
C GLY A 72 17.98 33.95 -12.22
#